data_AF-X1FMH9-F1
#
_entry.id   AF-X1FMH9-F1
#
_cell.length_a   1.000
_cell.length_b   1.000
_cell.length_c   1.000
_cell.angle_alpha   90.00
_cell.angle_beta   90.00
_cell.angle_gamma   90.00
#
_symmetry.space_group_name_H-M   'P 1'
#
loop_
_entity.id
_entity.type
_entity.pdbx_description
1 polymer ?
#
loop_
_entity_poly.entity_id
_entity_poly.type
_entity_poly.pdbx_seq_one_letter_code
_entity_poly.pdbx_strand_id
1 'polypeptide(L)'
;MGYINIEQLIEAAPDVISRGTLGDIKTSFGLAKHWAENCVLGKMVDSLLFVGQGIDDVVDEMAYAFKKGKIESEDYDAYISKLEEFQWGTVPRMVKDILPERCSCKLRKEE
;
A
#
# COMPACT_ATOMS: atom_id res chain seq x y z
N MET A 1 8.78 -15.68 -6.44
CA MET A 1 8.22 -15.16 -5.19
C MET A 1 6.89 -14.49 -5.51
N GLY A 2 5.82 -14.86 -4.81
CA GLY A 2 4.52 -14.18 -4.94
C GLY A 2 4.57 -12.84 -4.23
N TYR A 3 3.90 -11.84 -4.78
CA TYR A 3 3.84 -10.51 -4.18
C TYR A 3 2.85 -10.50 -3.01
N ILE A 4 3.19 -9.81 -1.93
CA ILE A 4 2.35 -9.62 -0.75
C ILE A 4 1.22 -8.65 -1.09
N ASN A 5 -0.04 -9.06 -0.94
CA ASN A 5 -1.18 -8.16 -1.15
C ASN A 5 -1.51 -7.34 0.11
N ILE A 6 -2.40 -6.36 -0.02
CA ILE A 6 -2.75 -5.47 1.11
C ILE A 6 -3.40 -6.21 2.29
N GLU A 7 -4.19 -7.25 2.04
CA GLU A 7 -4.81 -8.03 3.12
C GLU A 7 -3.74 -8.81 3.90
N GLN A 8 -2.77 -9.41 3.20
CA GLN A 8 -1.65 -10.09 3.83
C GLN A 8 -0.74 -9.14 4.61
N LEU A 9 -0.57 -7.91 4.13
CA LEU A 9 0.16 -6.86 4.87
C LEU A 9 -0.56 -6.54 6.18
N ILE A 10 -1.88 -6.30 6.12
CA ILE A 10 -2.70 -5.94 7.28
C ILE A 10 -2.83 -7.09 8.27
N GLU A 11 -3.01 -8.33 7.80
CA GLU A 11 -3.07 -9.52 8.67
C GLU A 11 -1.75 -9.78 9.40
N ALA A 12 -0.62 -9.40 8.79
CA ALA A 12 0.69 -9.50 9.41
C ALA A 12 1.06 -8.30 10.29
N ALA A 13 0.18 -7.29 10.37
CA ALA A 13 0.44 -6.07 11.14
C ALA A 13 0.49 -6.37 12.64
N PRO A 14 1.53 -5.91 13.35
CA PRO A 14 1.54 -5.96 14.81
C PRO A 14 0.35 -5.26 15.45
N ASP A 15 -0.16 -5.80 16.57
CA ASP A 15 -1.31 -5.26 17.32
C ASP A 15 -1.08 -3.83 17.87
N VAL A 16 0.15 -3.33 17.80
CA VAL A 16 0.51 -1.97 18.20
C VAL A 16 0.13 -0.91 17.16
N ILE A 17 -0.11 -1.32 15.91
CA ILE A 17 -0.51 -0.43 14.83
C ILE A 17 -2.01 -0.16 14.95
N SER A 18 -2.40 1.10 14.83
CA SER A 18 -3.76 1.53 14.96
C SER A 18 -4.62 0.99 13.81
N ARG A 19 -5.84 0.56 14.15
CA ARG A 19 -6.84 0.12 13.17
C ARG A 19 -7.22 1.24 12.19
N GLY A 20 -7.11 2.50 12.61
CA GLY A 20 -7.35 3.67 11.76
C GLY A 20 -6.35 3.70 10.62
N THR A 21 -5.06 3.68 10.96
CA THR A 21 -3.95 3.70 10.01
C THR A 21 -4.03 2.53 9.02
N LEU A 22 -4.26 1.31 9.50
CA LEU A 22 -4.47 0.15 8.62
C LEU A 22 -5.71 0.29 7.72
N GLY A 23 -6.78 0.89 8.24
CA GLY A 23 -8.01 1.18 7.50
C GLY A 23 -7.80 2.23 6.41
N ASP A 24 -7.01 3.27 6.67
CA ASP A 24 -6.70 4.35 5.73
C ASP A 24 -5.83 3.86 4.58
N ILE A 25 -4.82 3.04 4.87
CA ILE A 25 -4.02 2.36 3.83
C ILE A 25 -4.92 1.49 2.96
N LYS A 26 -5.75 0.64 3.57
CA LYS A 26 -6.65 -0.26 2.83
C LYS A 26 -7.61 0.50 1.92
N THR A 27 -8.22 1.55 2.45
CA THR A 27 -9.19 2.39 1.73
C THR A 27 -8.51 3.09 0.56
N SER A 28 -7.35 3.72 0.80
CA SER A 28 -6.59 4.44 -0.23
C SER A 28 -6.10 3.50 -1.33
N PHE A 29 -5.64 2.30 -0.97
CA PHE A 29 -5.23 1.30 -1.95
C PHE A 29 -6.43 0.80 -2.79
N GLY A 30 -7.58 0.58 -2.15
CA GLY A 30 -8.82 0.24 -2.85
C GLY A 30 -9.28 1.33 -3.83
N LEU A 31 -9.18 2.60 -3.44
CA LEU A 31 -9.46 3.75 -4.31
C LEU A 31 -8.47 3.83 -5.47
N ALA A 32 -7.17 3.64 -5.22
CA ALA A 32 -6.17 3.63 -6.26
C ALA A 32 -6.48 2.57 -7.33
N LYS A 33 -6.83 1.35 -6.89
CA LYS A 33 -7.27 0.27 -7.78
C LYS A 33 -8.51 0.66 -8.58
N HIS A 34 -9.53 1.20 -7.92
CA HIS A 34 -10.75 1.67 -8.58
C HIS A 34 -10.47 2.73 -9.65
N TRP A 35 -9.62 3.72 -9.36
CA TRP A 35 -9.27 4.76 -10.33
C TRP A 35 -8.42 4.21 -11.49
N ALA A 36 -7.54 3.26 -11.23
CA ALA A 36 -6.78 2.56 -12.27
C ALA A 36 -7.73 1.81 -13.22
N GLU A 37 -8.71 1.08 -12.68
CA GLU A 37 -9.71 0.33 -13.47
C GLU A 37 -10.58 1.24 -14.36
N ASN A 38 -10.79 2.49 -13.92
CA ASN A 38 -11.57 3.50 -14.64
C ASN A 38 -10.72 4.43 -15.53
N CYS A 39 -9.39 4.27 -15.53
CA CYS A 39 -8.43 5.09 -16.28
C CYS A 39 -8.39 6.56 -15.87
N VAL A 40 -8.51 6.83 -14.57
CA VAL A 40 -8.42 8.20 -14.00
C VAL A 40 -7.05 8.36 -13.31
N LEU A 41 -6.02 8.58 -14.13
CA LEU A 41 -4.61 8.56 -13.69
C LEU A 41 -4.29 9.53 -12.54
N GLY A 42 -4.77 10.78 -12.60
CA GLY A 42 -4.51 11.76 -11.54
C GLY A 42 -4.99 11.29 -10.17
N LYS A 43 -6.25 10.86 -10.08
CA LYS A 43 -6.85 10.35 -8.84
C LYS A 43 -6.22 9.05 -8.35
N MET A 44 -5.76 8.20 -9.27
CA MET A 44 -5.00 7.00 -8.92
C MET A 44 -3.68 7.37 -8.23
N VAL A 45 -2.92 8.30 -8.81
CA VAL A 45 -1.66 8.78 -8.23
C VAL A 45 -1.91 9.43 -6.87
N ASP A 46 -2.93 10.29 -6.75
CA ASP A 46 -3.30 10.90 -5.47
C ASP A 46 -3.61 9.83 -4.41
N SER A 47 -4.38 8.80 -4.77
CA SER A 47 -4.70 7.70 -3.86
C SER A 47 -3.47 6.89 -3.45
N LEU A 48 -2.50 6.72 -4.36
CA LEU A 48 -1.21 6.07 -4.05
C LEU A 48 -0.33 6.91 -3.13
N LEU A 49 -0.39 8.24 -3.22
CA LEU A 49 0.30 9.12 -2.27
C LEU A 49 -0.27 8.96 -0.86
N PHE A 50 -1.60 8.83 -0.71
CA PHE A 50 -2.22 8.52 0.58
C PHE A 50 -1.83 7.14 1.13
N VAL A 51 -1.62 6.13 0.25
CA VAL A 51 -1.03 4.85 0.67
C VAL A 51 0.39 5.05 1.23
N GLY A 52 1.20 5.88 0.57
CA GLY A 52 2.54 6.23 1.06
C GLY A 52 2.51 6.90 2.44
N GLN A 53 1.62 7.88 2.62
CA GLN A 53 1.44 8.57 3.91
C GLN A 53 1.01 7.62 5.03
N GLY A 54 0.02 6.75 4.76
CA GLY A 54 -0.41 5.77 5.77
C GLY A 54 0.71 4.79 6.12
N ILE A 55 1.61 4.48 5.18
CA ILE A 55 2.80 3.68 5.48
C ILE A 55 3.77 4.45 6.37
N ASP A 56 4.01 5.74 6.12
CA ASP A 56 4.85 6.56 6.99
C ASP A 56 4.28 6.58 8.43
N ASP A 57 2.96 6.72 8.58
CA ASP A 57 2.26 6.64 9.88
C ASP A 57 2.48 5.28 10.58
N VAL A 58 2.43 4.17 9.82
CA VAL A 58 2.74 2.84 10.35
C VAL A 58 4.17 2.75 10.88
N VAL A 59 5.14 3.29 10.13
CA VAL A 59 6.56 3.30 10.54
C VAL A 59 6.74 4.09 11.83
N ASP A 60 6.07 5.24 11.94
CA ASP A 60 6.11 6.08 13.15
C ASP A 60 5.47 5.38 14.37
N GLU A 61 4.33 4.73 14.19
CA GLU A 61 3.69 3.95 15.26
C GLU A 61 4.55 2.78 15.73
N MET A 62 5.18 2.06 14.79
CA MET A 62 6.12 0.97 15.07
C MET A 62 7.36 1.49 15.81
N ALA A 63 7.95 2.59 15.37
CA ALA A 63 9.10 3.20 16.03
C ALA A 63 8.76 3.67 17.45
N TYR A 64 7.58 4.26 17.64
CA TYR A 64 7.07 4.63 18.95
C TYR A 64 6.86 3.42 19.87
N ALA A 65 6.25 2.34 19.36
CA ALA A 65 6.05 1.10 20.09
C ALA A 65 7.37 0.44 20.49
N PHE A 66 8.35 0.39 19.58
CA PHE A 66 9.69 -0.13 19.82
C PHE A 66 10.40 0.67 20.93
N LYS A 67 10.38 2.01 20.85
CA LYS A 67 10.95 2.89 21.87
C LYS A 67 10.33 2.69 23.26
N LYS A 68 9.08 2.23 23.33
CA LYS A 68 8.37 1.91 24.56
C LYS A 68 8.55 0.46 25.02
N GLY A 69 9.31 -0.36 24.30
CA GLY A 69 9.52 -1.77 24.60
C GLY A 69 8.26 -2.62 24.44
N LYS A 70 7.35 -2.22 23.53
CA LYS A 70 6.10 -2.95 23.26
C LYS A 70 6.23 -3.99 22.15
N ILE A 71 7.29 -3.91 21.36
CA ILE A 71 7.63 -4.86 20.29
C ILE A 71 9.12 -5.15 20.35
N GLU A 72 9.51 -6.35 19.95
CA GLU A 72 10.91 -6.74 19.82
C GLU A 72 11.52 -6.22 18.51
N SER A 73 12.85 -6.13 18.45
CA SER A 73 13.55 -5.65 17.23
C SER A 73 13.30 -6.55 16.02
N GLU A 74 13.23 -7.87 16.23
CA GLU A 74 12.98 -8.83 15.16
C GLU A 74 11.59 -8.64 14.55
N ASP A 75 10.56 -8.39 15.37
CA ASP A 75 9.21 -8.12 14.90
C ASP A 75 9.14 -6.80 14.11
N TYR A 76 9.90 -5.78 14.55
CA TYR A 76 10.03 -4.51 13.84
C TYR A 76 10.66 -4.72 12.46
N ASP A 77 11.83 -5.35 12.40
CA ASP A 77 12.57 -5.56 11.15
C ASP A 77 11.79 -6.46 10.18
N ALA A 78 11.16 -7.53 10.68
CA ALA A 78 10.36 -8.46 9.89
C ALA A 78 9.15 -7.76 9.25
N TYR A 79 8.46 -6.89 10.00
CA TYR A 79 7.31 -6.18 9.45
C TYR A 79 7.72 -5.06 8.47
N ILE A 80 8.80 -4.32 8.75
CA ILE A 80 9.34 -3.32 7.83
C ILE A 80 9.72 -3.97 6.49
N SER A 81 10.38 -5.13 6.51
CA SER A 81 10.71 -5.87 5.28
C SER A 81 9.46 -6.23 4.47
N LYS A 82 8.36 -6.64 5.11
CA LYS A 82 7.08 -6.93 4.41
C LYS A 82 6.47 -5.67 3.79
N LEU A 83 6.53 -4.56 4.51
CA LEU A 83 5.99 -3.29 4.07
C LEU A 83 6.77 -2.75 2.86
N GLU A 84 8.09 -2.89 2.84
CA GLU A 84 8.93 -2.60 1.68
C GLU A 84 8.60 -3.52 0.49
N GLU A 85 8.45 -4.83 0.72
CA GLU A 85 8.04 -5.78 -0.33
C GLU A 85 6.69 -5.39 -0.96
N PHE A 86 5.74 -4.94 -0.13
CA PHE A 86 4.45 -4.41 -0.60
C PHE A 86 4.63 -3.15 -1.47
N GLN A 87 5.40 -2.16 -1.00
CA GLN A 87 5.62 -0.92 -1.74
C GLN A 87 6.33 -1.14 -3.08
N TRP A 88 7.39 -1.96 -3.11
CA TRP A 88 8.20 -2.14 -4.30
C TRP A 88 7.67 -3.21 -5.25
N GLY A 89 6.91 -4.17 -4.73
CA GLY A 89 6.34 -5.26 -5.52
C GLY A 89 4.91 -4.99 -5.96
N THR A 90 4.02 -4.71 -5.01
CA THR A 90 2.58 -4.77 -5.21
C THR A 90 2.01 -3.50 -5.82
N VAL A 91 2.45 -2.33 -5.37
CA VAL A 91 2.00 -1.04 -5.92
C VAL A 91 2.39 -0.89 -7.41
N PRO A 92 3.65 -1.11 -7.83
CA PRO A 92 4.02 -1.02 -9.24
C PRO A 92 3.32 -2.06 -10.10
N ARG A 93 3.07 -3.26 -9.57
CA ARG A 93 2.32 -4.29 -10.29
C ARG A 93 0.87 -3.87 -10.52
N MET A 94 0.20 -3.34 -9.51
CA MET A 94 -1.16 -2.82 -9.67
C MET A 94 -1.23 -1.77 -10.80
N VAL A 95 -0.25 -0.87 -10.84
CA VAL A 95 -0.11 0.14 -11.91
C VAL A 95 0.13 -0.55 -13.28
N LYS A 96 1.03 -1.53 -13.34
CA LYS A 96 1.43 -2.21 -14.58
C LYS A 96 0.40 -3.20 -15.13
N ASP A 97 -0.42 -3.84 -14.30
CA ASP A 97 -1.40 -4.84 -14.73
C ASP A 97 -2.68 -4.12 -15.17
N ILE A 98 -3.15 -3.14 -14.40
CA ILE A 98 -4.46 -2.51 -14.64
C ILE A 98 -4.38 -1.46 -15.76
N LEU A 99 -3.32 -0.63 -15.80
CA LEU A 99 -3.27 0.49 -16.75
C LEU A 99 -3.13 0.07 -18.20
N PRO A 100 -2.24 -0.85 -18.60
CA PRO A 100 -2.13 -1.27 -19.97
C PRO A 100 -3.37 -2.06 -20.41
N GLU A 101 -3.86 -3.00 -19.61
CA GLU A 101 -5.00 -3.83 -20.03
C GLU A 101 -6.30 -3.03 -20.17
N ARG A 102 -6.56 -2.06 -19.28
CA ARG A 102 -7.82 -1.29 -19.28
C ARG A 102 -7.72 0.04 -20.02
N CYS A 103 -6.56 0.70 -19.97
CA CYS A 103 -6.41 2.08 -20.46
C CYS A 103 -5.73 2.19 -21.82
N SER A 104 -4.98 1.18 -22.28
CA SER A 104 -4.42 1.20 -23.65
C SER A 104 -5.50 1.21 -24.75
N CYS A 105 -6.69 0.67 -24.45
CA CYS A 105 -7.87 0.76 -25.34
C CYS A 105 -8.55 2.14 -25.36
N LYS A 106 -8.34 2.99 -24.34
CA LYS A 106 -8.87 4.37 -24.29
C LYS A 106 -7.87 5.38 -24.85
N LEU A 107 -6.58 5.23 -24.53
CA LEU A 107 -5.51 6.10 -25.02
C LEU A 107 -5.34 6.06 -26.55
N ARG A 108 -5.66 4.94 -27.22
CA ARG A 108 -5.67 4.84 -28.69
C ARG A 108 -6.93 5.38 -29.38
N LYS A 109 -7.98 5.71 -28.62
CA LYS A 109 -9.24 6.25 -29.17
C LYS A 109 -9.28 7.78 -29.16
N GLU A 110 -8.26 8.42 -28.60
CA GLU A 110 -8.09 9.87 -28.56
C GLU A 110 -7.01 10.37 -29.54
N GLU A 111 -6.58 9.52 -30.49
CA GLU A 111 -5.85 9.92 -31.72
C GLU A 111 -6.79 9.83 -32.94
#